data_AF-A0A924MK12-F1
#
_entry.id   AF-A0A924MK12-F1
#
_cell.length_a   1.000
_cell.length_b   1.000
_cell.length_c   1.000
_cell.angle_alpha   90.00
_cell.angle_beta   90.00
_cell.angle_gamma   90.00
#
_symmetry.space_group_name_H-M   'P 1'
#
loop_
_entity.id
_entity.type
_entity.pdbx_description
1 polymer ?
#
loop_
_entity_poly.entity_id
_entity_poly.type
_entity_poly.pdbx_seq_one_letter_code
_entity_poly.pdbx_strand_id
1 'polypeptide(L)'
;MARALWQAQQRRGALALVYRASVERVAERLGAPFPPGATEAECLRRARRLPSAEMQQQFSRVVHTWQAAAYARRFPDSEQFDALLVAWQRDFEARA
;
A
#
# COMPACT_ATOMS: atom_id res chain seq x y z
N MET A 1 -9.17 2.41 -11.83
CA MET A 1 -8.59 1.14 -11.35
C MET A 1 -7.07 1.18 -11.51
N ALA A 2 -6.31 0.79 -10.47
CA ALA A 2 -4.84 0.82 -10.49
C ALA A 2 -4.20 0.05 -11.66
N ARG A 3 -4.85 -1.03 -12.12
CA ARG A 3 -4.41 -1.85 -13.26
C ARG A 3 -4.46 -1.10 -14.60
N ALA A 4 -5.46 -0.23 -14.80
CA ALA A 4 -5.54 0.61 -16.00
C ALA A 4 -4.42 1.65 -16.06
N LEU A 5 -4.03 2.23 -14.92
CA LEU A 5 -2.90 3.16 -14.82
C LEU A 5 -1.55 2.49 -15.03
N TRP A 6 -1.40 1.26 -14.54
CA TRP A 6 -0.20 0.45 -14.77
C TRP A 6 0.04 0.19 -16.27
N GLN A 7 -1.03 -0.14 -17.00
CA GLN A 7 -1.00 -0.33 -18.46
C GLN A 7 -0.75 0.97 -19.23
N ALA A 8 -1.23 2.11 -18.72
CA ALA A 8 -1.01 3.43 -19.29
C ALA A 8 0.42 4.00 -19.03
N GLN A 9 1.40 3.17 -18.67
CA GLN A 9 2.75 3.57 -18.23
C GLN A 9 2.79 4.48 -17.00
N GLN A 10 1.65 4.73 -16.34
CA GLN A 10 1.54 5.52 -15.10
C GLN A 10 1.78 4.64 -13.86
N ARG A 11 2.85 3.83 -13.89
CA ARG A 11 3.20 2.84 -12.85
C ARG A 11 3.32 3.45 -11.46
N ARG A 12 3.93 4.64 -11.37
CA ARG A 12 4.05 5.40 -10.12
C ARG A 12 2.68 5.84 -9.58
N GLY A 13 1.77 6.26 -10.46
CA GLY A 13 0.41 6.65 -10.09
C GLY A 13 -0.43 5.46 -9.59
N ALA A 14 -0.30 4.30 -10.25
CA ALA A 14 -0.93 3.06 -9.82
C ALA A 14 -0.48 2.67 -8.40
N LEU A 15 0.84 2.67 -8.13
CA LEU A 15 1.38 2.38 -6.79
C LEU A 15 0.96 3.43 -5.76
N ALA A 16 0.90 4.70 -6.12
CA ALA A 16 0.46 5.76 -5.21
C ALA A 16 -1.02 5.63 -4.81
N LEU A 17 -1.87 5.05 -5.66
CA LEU A 17 -3.25 4.72 -5.29
C LEU A 17 -3.31 3.56 -4.30
N VAL A 18 -2.57 2.48 -4.56
CA VAL A 18 -2.52 1.32 -3.66
C VAL A 18 -1.98 1.75 -2.29
N TYR A 19 -0.93 2.57 -2.24
CA TYR A 19 -0.41 3.14 -1.01
C TYR A 19 -1.47 3.96 -0.25
N ARG A 20 -2.12 4.93 -0.88
CA ARG A 20 -3.13 5.78 -0.23
C ARG A 20 -4.31 4.97 0.33
N ALA A 21 -4.84 4.04 -0.47
CA ALA A 21 -5.90 3.13 -0.03
C ALA A 21 -5.45 2.25 1.14
N SER A 22 -4.17 1.85 1.19
CA SER A 22 -3.62 1.09 2.31
C SER A 22 -3.56 1.93 3.59
N VAL A 23 -3.13 3.20 3.48
CA VAL A 23 -3.07 4.14 4.62
C VAL A 23 -4.48 4.37 5.18
N GLU A 24 -5.46 4.63 4.32
CA GLU A 24 -6.87 4.77 4.71
C GLU A 24 -7.36 3.52 5.46
N ARG A 25 -7.08 2.33 4.93
CA ARG A 25 -7.54 1.08 5.56
C ARG A 25 -6.86 0.79 6.89
N VAL A 26 -5.58 1.13 7.05
CA VAL A 26 -4.90 1.04 8.36
C VAL A 26 -5.53 2.01 9.34
N ALA A 27 -5.86 3.24 8.92
CA ALA A 27 -6.51 4.24 9.77
C ALA A 27 -7.87 3.76 10.27
N GLU A 28 -8.70 3.22 9.37
CA GLU A 28 -9.99 2.61 9.67
C GLU A 28 -9.86 1.47 10.68
N ARG A 29 -8.92 0.54 10.44
CA ARG A 29 -8.73 -0.64 11.30
C ARG A 29 -8.19 -0.29 12.68
N LEU A 30 -7.41 0.77 12.80
CA LEU A 30 -6.91 1.28 14.08
C LEU A 30 -7.91 2.22 14.77
N GLY A 31 -9.01 2.59 14.11
CA GLY A 31 -9.98 3.57 14.61
C GLY A 31 -9.38 4.96 14.82
N ALA A 32 -8.26 5.26 14.15
CA ALA A 32 -7.48 6.47 14.40
C ALA A 32 -6.91 7.04 13.08
N PRO A 33 -7.32 8.25 12.66
CA PRO A 33 -6.81 8.86 11.43
C PRO A 33 -5.31 9.15 11.53
N PHE A 34 -4.62 9.08 10.40
CA PHE A 34 -3.25 9.58 10.28
C PHE A 34 -3.23 11.11 10.40
N PRO A 35 -2.26 11.70 11.12
CA PRO A 35 -2.13 13.14 11.16
C PRO A 35 -1.81 13.66 9.75
N PRO A 36 -2.24 14.89 9.41
CA PRO A 36 -1.85 15.51 8.15
C PRO A 36 -0.32 15.60 8.07
N GLY A 37 0.25 15.11 6.96
CA GLY A 37 1.70 15.07 6.78
C GLY A 37 2.42 13.88 7.42
N ALA A 38 1.70 12.85 7.90
CA ALA A 38 2.32 11.62 8.37
C ALA A 38 3.30 11.06 7.32
N THR A 39 4.55 10.87 7.72
CA THR A 39 5.57 10.25 6.87
C THR A 39 5.28 8.76 6.67
N GLU A 40 5.84 8.15 5.64
CA GLU A 40 5.73 6.71 5.41
C GLU A 40 6.30 5.91 6.59
N ALA A 41 7.35 6.42 7.25
CA ALA A 41 7.93 5.80 8.44
C ALA A 41 6.95 5.82 9.63
N GLU A 42 6.18 6.90 9.79
CA GLU A 42 5.08 6.96 10.77
C GLU A 42 3.93 6.01 10.42
N CYS A 43 3.59 5.92 9.13
CA CYS A 43 2.63 4.96 8.62
C CYS A 43 3.02 3.52 8.97
N LEU A 44 4.28 3.13 8.69
CA LEU A 44 4.83 1.83 9.06
C LEU A 44 4.81 1.58 10.57
N ARG A 45 5.21 2.57 11.37
CA ARG A 45 5.22 2.45 12.83
C ARG A 45 3.82 2.23 13.40
N ARG A 46 2.81 2.94 12.88
CA ARG A 46 1.42 2.76 13.30
C ARG A 46 0.85 1.42 12.83
N ALA A 47 1.17 0.98 11.61
CA ALA A 47 0.71 -0.29 11.08
C ALA A 47 1.11 -1.48 11.98
N ARG A 48 2.22 -1.40 12.73
CA ARG A 48 2.61 -2.42 13.74
C ARG A 48 1.57 -2.65 14.84
N ARG A 49 0.62 -1.73 15.04
CA ARG A 49 -0.49 -1.88 15.99
C ARG A 49 -1.65 -2.69 15.43
N LEU A 50 -1.62 -3.05 14.15
CA LEU A 50 -2.64 -3.91 13.55
C LEU A 50 -2.63 -5.28 14.23
N PRO A 51 -3.80 -5.90 14.45
CA PRO A 51 -3.89 -7.17 15.17
C PRO A 51 -3.36 -8.38 14.39
N SER A 52 -3.16 -8.26 13.07
CA SER A 52 -2.68 -9.35 12.21
C SER A 52 -1.27 -9.06 11.70
N ALA A 53 -0.34 -9.99 11.94
CA ALA A 53 1.02 -9.94 11.40
C ALA A 53 1.03 -9.94 9.86
N GLU A 54 0.08 -10.62 9.22
CA GLU A 54 -0.06 -10.66 7.77
C GLU A 54 -0.43 -9.27 7.21
N MET A 55 -1.38 -8.57 7.86
CA MET A 55 -1.73 -7.20 7.49
C MET A 55 -0.56 -6.23 7.69
N GLN A 56 0.22 -6.41 8.76
CA GLN A 56 1.43 -5.60 9.02
C GLN A 56 2.47 -5.80 7.91
N GLN A 57 2.76 -7.05 7.54
CA GLN A 57 3.71 -7.40 6.49
C GLN A 57 3.24 -6.90 5.13
N GLN A 58 1.97 -7.09 4.81
CA GLN A 58 1.40 -6.66 3.54
C GLN A 58 1.40 -5.13 3.40
N PHE A 59 1.07 -4.40 4.47
CA PHE A 59 1.21 -2.94 4.48
C PHE A 59 2.66 -2.51 4.25
N SER A 60 3.60 -3.12 4.97
CA SER A 60 5.03 -2.84 4.83
C SER A 60 5.52 -3.05 3.39
N ARG A 61 5.10 -4.14 2.76
CA ARG A 61 5.42 -4.47 1.37
C ARG A 61 4.89 -3.41 0.40
N VAL A 62 3.65 -2.95 0.55
CA VAL A 62 3.09 -1.87 -0.28
C VAL A 62 3.90 -0.58 -0.13
N VAL A 63 4.20 -0.15 1.10
CA VAL A 63 4.97 1.07 1.36
C VAL A 63 6.36 0.98 0.74
N HIS A 64 7.07 -0.12 0.94
CA HIS A 64 8.41 -0.30 0.37
C HIS A 64 8.42 -0.36 -1.16
N THR A 65 7.44 -1.03 -1.78
CA THR A 65 7.32 -1.06 -3.25
C THR A 65 7.01 0.34 -3.79
N TRP A 66 6.15 1.10 -3.12
CA TRP A 66 5.88 2.48 -3.50
C TRP A 66 7.11 3.39 -3.33
N GLN A 67 7.84 3.30 -2.21
CA GLN A 67 9.06 4.08 -1.95
C GLN A 67 10.13 3.80 -3.00
N ALA A 68 10.35 2.53 -3.35
CA ALA A 68 11.30 2.14 -4.39
C ALA A 68 10.93 2.76 -5.76
N ALA A 69 9.64 2.80 -6.09
CA ALA A 69 9.17 3.41 -7.33
C ALA A 69 9.23 4.94 -7.29
N ALA A 70 8.90 5.57 -6.15
CA ALA A 70 8.83 7.01 -6.00
C ALA A 70 10.21 7.67 -5.95
N TYR A 71 11.14 7.08 -5.18
CA TYR A 71 12.46 7.66 -4.91
C TYR A 71 13.56 7.04 -5.77
N ALA A 72 13.56 5.71 -5.95
CA ALA A 72 14.62 5.02 -6.69
C ALA A 72 14.25 4.76 -8.16
N ARG A 73 13.03 5.13 -8.61
CA ARG A 73 12.47 4.79 -9.93
C ARG A 73 12.56 3.29 -10.26
N ARG A 74 12.56 2.44 -9.22
CA ARG A 74 12.57 0.98 -9.35
C ARG A 74 11.14 0.48 -9.26
N PHE A 75 10.60 0.06 -10.41
CA PHE A 75 9.25 -0.46 -10.51
C PHE A 75 9.27 -1.98 -10.42
N PRO A 76 8.29 -2.61 -9.75
CA PRO A 76 8.05 -4.03 -9.94
C PRO A 76 7.70 -4.29 -11.41
N ASP A 77 7.88 -5.53 -11.87
CA ASP A 77 7.27 -5.96 -13.12
C ASP A 77 5.74 -6.12 -12.96
N SER A 78 5.05 -6.42 -14.06
CA SER A 78 3.59 -6.54 -14.05
C SER A 78 3.10 -7.72 -13.19
N GLU A 79 3.85 -8.83 -13.15
CA GLU A 79 3.49 -10.00 -12.35
C GLU A 79 3.62 -9.72 -10.85
N GLN A 80 4.70 -9.07 -10.46
CA GLN A 80 4.94 -8.60 -9.09
C GLN A 80 3.90 -7.58 -8.65
N PHE A 81 3.51 -6.66 -9.54
CA PHE A 81 2.44 -5.70 -9.27
C PHE A 81 1.08 -6.38 -9.10
N ASP A 82 0.74 -7.33 -9.97
CA ASP A 82 -0.50 -8.08 -9.89
C ASP A 82 -0.54 -8.94 -8.60
N ALA A 83 0.56 -9.61 -8.26
CA ALA A 83 0.67 -10.35 -7.00
C ALA A 83 0.57 -9.45 -5.76
N LEU A 84 1.11 -8.22 -5.83
CA LEU A 84 0.96 -7.22 -4.76
C LEU A 84 -0.51 -6.82 -4.61
N LEU A 85 -1.20 -6.56 -5.72
CA LEU A 85 -2.63 -6.22 -5.72
C LEU A 85 -3.48 -7.35 -5.16
N VAL A 86 -3.31 -8.58 -5.64
CA VAL A 86 -4.10 -9.74 -5.17
C VAL A 86 -3.94 -9.95 -3.66
N ALA A 87 -2.70 -9.89 -3.16
CA ALA A 87 -2.45 -10.01 -1.72
C ALA A 87 -3.07 -8.84 -0.93
N TRP A 88 -3.01 -7.61 -1.47
CA TRP A 88 -3.64 -6.45 -0.85
C TRP A 88 -5.16 -6.61 -0.78
N GLN A 89 -5.80 -7.06 -1.86
CA GLN A 89 -7.23 -7.30 -1.90
C GLN A 89 -7.64 -8.38 -0.90
N ARG A 90 -6.89 -9.48 -0.81
CA ARG A 90 -7.17 -10.53 0.15
C ARG A 90 -7.11 -10.04 1.61
N ASP A 91 -6.10 -9.26 1.96
CA ASP A 91 -5.85 -8.91 3.36
C ASP A 91 -6.60 -7.65 3.81
N PHE A 92 -6.87 -6.73 2.87
CA PHE A 92 -7.54 -5.46 3.13
C PHE A 92 -8.96 -5.36 2.57
N GLU A 93 -9.29 -5.96 1.42
CA GLU A 93 -10.64 -5.92 0.82
C GLU A 93 -11.61 -6.93 1.44
N ALA A 94 -11.13 -8.08 1.91
CA ALA A 94 -11.96 -9.20 2.38
C ALA A 94 -12.82 -8.96 3.65
N ARG A 95 -12.89 -7.73 4.18
CA ARG A 95 -13.90 -7.31 5.17
C ARG A 95 -14.26 -5.85 4.93
N ALA A 96 -15.24 -5.64 4.06
CA ALA A 96 -16.19 -4.53 4.10
C ALA A 96 -17.54 -5.13 4.52
#